data_AF-A0A0G1L7P7-F1
#
_entry.id   AF-A0A0G1L7P7-F1
#
_cell.length_a   1.000
_cell.length_b   1.000
_cell.length_c   1.000
_cell.angle_alpha   90.00
_cell.angle_beta   90.00
_cell.angle_gamma   90.00
#
_symmetry.space_group_name_H-M   'P 1'
#
loop_
_entity.id
_entity.type
_entity.pdbx_description
1 polymer ?
#
loop_
_entity_poly.entity_id
_entity_poly.type
_entity_poly.pdbx_seq_one_letter_code
_entity_poly.pdbx_strand_id
1 'polypeptide(L)'
;MKKKLSYLVTVTTLLPFIASAAIDSPDKIIELVTKVGGWLYSGLIAIAVVVIIYGAFEMLFSGGDTEKFKKGKNVVLYVVVAVAVAVLATGVIKLIQQLLGAS
;
A
#
# COMPACT_ATOMS: atom_id res chain seq x y z
N MET A 1 16.63 -24.13 -0.51
CA MET A 1 16.23 -23.15 -1.55
C MET A 1 15.44 -21.94 -1.03
N LYS A 2 14.59 -22.08 0.02
CA LYS A 2 13.77 -20.99 0.58
C LYS A 2 14.54 -19.75 1.09
N LYS A 3 15.78 -19.91 1.57
CA LYS A 3 16.62 -18.78 2.05
C LYS A 3 17.13 -17.85 0.95
N LYS A 4 17.42 -18.37 -0.26
CA LYS A 4 17.88 -17.53 -1.39
C LYS A 4 16.73 -16.70 -1.99
N LEU A 5 15.51 -17.25 -1.95
CA LEU A 5 14.31 -16.53 -2.35
C LEU A 5 13.93 -15.44 -1.34
N SER A 6 14.10 -15.69 -0.04
CA SER A 6 13.94 -14.66 1.01
C SER A 6 14.95 -13.51 0.84
N TYR A 7 16.21 -13.81 0.52
CA TYR A 7 17.25 -12.79 0.31
C TYR A 7 16.97 -11.88 -0.90
N LEU A 8 16.46 -12.45 -2.00
CA LEU A 8 16.03 -11.67 -3.16
C LEU A 8 14.83 -10.78 -2.83
N VAL A 9 13.82 -11.30 -2.11
CA VAL A 9 12.67 -10.51 -1.66
C VAL A 9 13.13 -9.36 -0.74
N THR A 10 14.02 -9.61 0.21
CA THR A 10 14.54 -8.56 1.10
C THR A 10 15.37 -7.51 0.36
N VAL A 11 16.14 -7.92 -0.66
CA VAL A 11 16.88 -6.98 -1.52
C VAL A 11 15.90 -6.15 -2.34
N THR A 12 14.85 -6.74 -2.93
CA THR A 12 13.82 -6.01 -3.67
C THR A 12 13.07 -5.00 -2.81
N THR A 13 12.81 -5.32 -1.53
CA THR A 13 12.19 -4.38 -0.58
C THR A 13 13.14 -3.30 -0.08
N LEU A 14 14.46 -3.51 -0.14
CA LEU A 14 15.50 -2.55 0.27
C LEU A 14 16.06 -1.71 -0.89
N LEU A 15 15.78 -2.05 -2.16
CA LEU A 15 16.16 -1.26 -3.35
C LEU A 15 15.76 0.22 -3.32
N PRO A 16 14.63 0.65 -2.69
CA PRO A 16 14.34 2.07 -2.53
C PRO A 16 15.30 2.75 -1.54
N PHE A 17 15.74 2.05 -0.50
CA PHE A 17 16.64 2.54 0.54
C PHE A 17 18.11 2.61 0.10
N ILE A 18 18.57 1.75 -0.81
CA ILE A 18 19.96 1.82 -1.31
C ILE A 18 20.13 2.98 -2.32
N ALA A 19 19.07 3.36 -3.03
CA ALA A 19 19.09 4.49 -3.97
C ALA A 19 19.14 5.87 -3.27
N SER A 20 18.92 5.94 -1.93
CA SER A 20 18.94 7.20 -1.18
C SER A 20 20.32 7.67 -0.74
N ALA A 21 21.40 6.96 -1.12
CA ALA A 21 22.77 7.28 -0.70
C ALA A 21 23.45 8.42 -1.49
N ALA A 22 22.81 8.96 -2.54
CA ALA A 22 23.32 10.10 -3.32
C ALA A 22 22.19 11.11 -3.55
N ILE A 23 22.01 12.04 -2.61
CA ILE A 23 21.05 13.15 -2.73
C ILE A 23 21.86 14.42 -2.94
N ASP A 24 22.19 14.72 -4.19
CA ASP A 24 22.93 15.93 -4.59
C ASP A 24 22.02 16.97 -5.29
N SER A 25 20.72 16.70 -5.47
CA SER A 25 19.78 17.60 -6.18
C SER A 25 18.32 17.41 -5.74
N PRO A 26 17.47 18.46 -5.82
CA PRO A 26 16.04 18.40 -5.46
C PRO A 26 15.25 17.33 -6.24
N ASP A 27 15.60 17.08 -7.50
CA ASP A 27 14.91 16.10 -8.35
C ASP A 27 15.04 14.66 -7.83
N LYS A 28 16.18 14.33 -7.21
CA LYS A 28 16.40 13.02 -6.57
C LYS A 28 15.47 12.80 -5.38
N ILE A 29 15.10 13.86 -4.66
CA ILE A 29 14.15 13.78 -3.54
C ILE A 29 12.77 13.39 -4.07
N ILE A 30 12.34 13.99 -5.18
CA ILE A 30 11.05 13.68 -5.82
C ILE A 30 11.05 12.24 -6.36
N GLU A 31 12.15 11.80 -6.97
CA GLU A 31 12.33 10.42 -7.44
C GLU A 31 12.22 9.41 -6.27
N LEU A 32 12.90 9.68 -5.15
CA LEU A 32 12.84 8.84 -3.96
C LEU A 32 11.44 8.79 -3.35
N VAL A 33 10.78 9.93 -3.21
CA VAL A 33 9.40 10.01 -2.69
C VAL A 33 8.45 9.22 -3.59
N THR A 34 8.60 9.32 -4.90
CA THR A 34 7.76 8.58 -5.86
C THR A 34 8.03 7.07 -5.80
N LYS A 35 9.30 6.67 -5.70
CA LYS A 35 9.71 5.27 -5.60
C LYS A 35 9.25 4.63 -4.29
N VAL A 36 9.43 5.31 -3.17
CA VAL A 36 8.96 4.88 -1.85
C VAL A 36 7.43 4.87 -1.82
N GLY A 37 6.77 5.91 -2.35
CA GLY A 37 5.31 5.98 -2.44
C GLY A 37 4.71 4.85 -3.27
N GLY A 38 5.30 4.53 -4.43
CA GLY A 38 4.88 3.39 -5.25
C GLY A 38 5.10 2.05 -4.56
N TRP A 39 6.24 1.88 -3.88
CA TRP A 39 6.52 0.69 -3.09
C TRP A 39 5.50 0.51 -1.95
N LEU A 40 5.22 1.57 -1.19
CA LEU A 40 4.19 1.59 -0.14
C LEU A 40 2.79 1.30 -0.70
N TYR A 41 2.43 1.88 -1.85
CA TYR A 41 1.14 1.62 -2.50
C TYR A 41 0.97 0.14 -2.86
N SER A 42 1.99 -0.47 -3.48
CA SER A 42 1.96 -1.90 -3.79
C SER A 42 1.85 -2.79 -2.54
N GLY A 43 2.58 -2.43 -1.47
CA GLY A 43 2.48 -3.11 -0.17
C GLY A 43 1.08 -2.98 0.46
N LEU A 44 0.49 -1.78 0.38
CA LEU A 44 -0.85 -1.49 0.90
C LEU A 44 -1.91 -2.37 0.22
N ILE A 45 -1.88 -2.48 -1.11
CA ILE A 45 -2.82 -3.32 -1.86
C ILE A 45 -2.66 -4.81 -1.49
N ALA A 46 -1.42 -5.29 -1.35
CA ALA A 46 -1.17 -6.67 -0.95
C ALA A 46 -1.73 -6.98 0.47
N ILE A 47 -1.50 -6.07 1.42
CA ILE A 47 -2.02 -6.21 2.80
C ILE A 47 -3.54 -6.10 2.82
N ALA A 48 -4.13 -5.20 2.03
CA ALA A 48 -5.57 -5.00 1.94
C ALA A 48 -6.30 -6.31 1.60
N VAL A 49 -5.79 -7.10 0.66
CA VAL A 49 -6.37 -8.40 0.29
C VAL A 49 -6.40 -9.35 1.50
N VAL A 50 -5.31 -9.45 2.24
CA VAL A 50 -5.22 -10.32 3.43
C VAL A 50 -6.19 -9.88 4.51
N VAL A 51 -6.30 -8.57 4.76
CA VAL A 51 -7.20 -8.02 5.77
C VAL A 51 -8.67 -8.20 5.39
N ILE A 52 -9.02 -8.07 4.11
CA ILE A 52 -10.38 -8.36 3.62
C ILE A 52 -10.73 -9.82 3.86
N ILE A 53 -9.83 -10.74 3.56
CA ILE A 53 -10.03 -12.18 3.80
C ILE A 53 -10.23 -12.45 5.29
N TYR A 54 -9.42 -11.82 6.15
CA TYR A 54 -9.58 -11.92 7.61
C TYR A 54 -10.95 -11.39 8.08
N GLY A 55 -11.37 -10.21 7.61
CA GLY A 55 -12.69 -9.65 7.93
C GLY A 55 -13.84 -10.53 7.44
N ALA A 56 -13.70 -11.12 6.25
CA ALA A 56 -14.67 -12.05 5.70
C ALA A 56 -14.77 -13.33 6.54
N PHE A 57 -13.64 -13.88 7.00
CA PHE A 57 -13.65 -15.04 7.89
C PHE A 57 -14.34 -14.75 9.22
N GLU A 58 -14.11 -13.58 9.83
CA GLU A 58 -14.79 -13.17 11.06
C GLU A 58 -16.31 -13.07 10.87
N MET A 59 -16.76 -12.62 9.69
CA MET A 59 -18.20 -12.57 9.35
C MET A 59 -18.78 -13.97 9.12
N LEU A 60 -18.10 -14.83 8.35
CA LEU A 60 -18.58 -16.17 8.00
C LEU A 60 -18.61 -17.12 9.20
N PHE A 61 -17.60 -17.05 10.07
CA PHE A 61 -17.50 -17.89 11.28
C PHE A 61 -18.13 -17.26 12.53
N SER A 62 -18.87 -16.16 12.37
CA SER A 62 -19.55 -15.49 13.49
C SER A 62 -20.59 -16.38 14.18
N GLY A 63 -21.13 -17.40 13.51
CA GLY A 63 -22.04 -18.38 14.12
C GLY A 63 -23.34 -17.76 14.67
N GLY A 64 -23.76 -16.61 14.15
CA GLY A 64 -24.93 -15.85 14.64
C GLY A 64 -24.61 -14.79 15.69
N ASP A 65 -23.35 -14.67 16.13
CA ASP A 65 -22.88 -13.58 16.99
C ASP A 65 -22.84 -12.26 16.20
N THR A 66 -23.77 -11.37 16.52
CA THR A 66 -23.91 -10.07 15.87
C THR A 66 -22.73 -9.14 16.14
N GLU A 67 -22.01 -9.31 17.25
CA GLU A 67 -20.85 -8.49 17.58
C GLU A 67 -19.66 -8.85 16.69
N LYS A 68 -19.39 -10.14 16.52
CA LYS A 68 -18.34 -10.64 15.62
C LYS A 68 -18.61 -10.28 14.16
N PHE A 69 -19.86 -10.44 13.72
CA PHE A 69 -20.25 -10.05 12.37
C PHE A 69 -20.03 -8.55 12.13
N LYS A 70 -20.42 -7.70 13.10
CA LYS A 70 -20.21 -6.25 13.00
C LYS A 70 -18.73 -5.88 12.98
N LYS A 71 -17.90 -6.58 13.75
CA LYS A 71 -16.44 -6.39 13.75
C LYS A 71 -15.84 -6.72 12.39
N GLY A 72 -16.15 -7.88 11.81
CA GLY A 72 -15.68 -8.25 10.47
C GLY A 72 -16.14 -7.27 9.39
N LYS A 73 -17.40 -6.81 9.46
CA LYS A 73 -17.91 -5.77 8.55
C LYS A 73 -17.12 -4.47 8.66
N ASN A 74 -16.85 -4.01 9.87
CA ASN A 74 -16.08 -2.78 10.09
C ASN A 74 -14.65 -2.91 9.56
N VAL A 75 -14.00 -4.06 9.75
CA VAL A 75 -12.67 -4.35 9.19
C VAL A 75 -12.68 -4.19 7.68
N VAL A 76 -13.63 -4.83 6.98
CA VAL A 76 -13.76 -4.70 5.52
C VAL A 76 -14.01 -3.25 5.12
N LEU A 77 -14.87 -2.54 5.84
CA LEU A 77 -15.22 -1.15 5.55
C LEU A 77 -14.00 -0.22 5.70
N TYR A 78 -13.17 -0.42 6.73
CA TYR A 78 -11.92 0.32 6.88
C TYR A 78 -10.93 0.05 5.74
N VAL A 79 -10.84 -1.20 5.26
CA VAL A 79 -9.99 -1.49 4.10
C VAL A 79 -10.50 -0.82 2.83
N VAL A 80 -11.82 -0.82 2.60
CA VAL A 80 -12.42 -0.12 1.45
C VAL A 80 -12.10 1.37 1.50
N VAL A 81 -12.21 2.00 2.68
CA VAL A 81 -11.85 3.41 2.85
C VAL A 81 -10.36 3.64 2.59
N ALA A 82 -9.48 2.77 3.09
CA ALA A 82 -8.03 2.89 2.85
C ALA A 82 -7.69 2.82 1.35
N VAL A 83 -8.32 1.89 0.62
CA VAL A 83 -8.13 1.77 -0.84
C VAL A 83 -8.68 3.00 -1.57
N ALA A 84 -9.86 3.50 -1.17
CA ALA A 84 -10.43 4.71 -1.75
C ALA A 84 -9.50 5.92 -1.58
N VAL A 85 -8.95 6.13 -0.39
CA VAL A 85 -7.97 7.20 -0.12
C VAL A 85 -6.72 7.03 -0.96
N ALA A 86 -6.22 5.79 -1.11
CA ALA A 86 -5.03 5.52 -1.93
C ALA A 86 -5.26 5.86 -3.41
N VAL A 87 -6.45 5.54 -3.95
CA VAL A 87 -6.83 5.91 -5.32
C VAL A 87 -6.92 7.44 -5.46
N LEU A 88 -7.58 8.11 -4.50
CA LEU A 88 -7.71 9.57 -4.50
C LEU A 88 -6.35 10.28 -4.45
N ALA A 89 -5.40 9.76 -3.66
CA ALA A 89 -4.05 10.31 -3.58
C ALA A 89 -3.37 10.32 -4.96
N THR A 90 -3.50 9.25 -5.74
CA THR A 90 -2.96 9.21 -7.11
C THR A 90 -3.68 10.17 -8.06
N GLY A 91 -4.99 10.39 -7.87
CA GLY A 91 -5.76 11.36 -8.64
C GLY A 91 -5.29 12.80 -8.40
N VAL A 92 -5.07 13.17 -7.14
CA VAL A 92 -4.57 14.51 -6.76
C VAL A 92 -3.17 14.76 -7.34
N ILE A 93 -2.28 13.78 -7.26
CA ILE A 93 -0.92 13.89 -7.84
C ILE A 93 -1.00 14.14 -9.35
N LYS A 94 -1.84 13.38 -10.07
CA LYS A 94 -2.04 13.56 -11.52
C LYS A 94 -2.62 14.93 -11.86
N LEU A 95 -3.58 15.42 -11.08
CA LEU A 95 -4.12 16.76 -11.27
C LEU A 95 -3.06 17.83 -11.08
N ILE A 96 -2.22 17.71 -10.05
CA ILE A 96 -1.11 18.65 -9.82
C ILE A 96 -0.10 18.60 -10.98
N GLN A 97 0.26 17.40 -11.46
CA GLN A 97 1.16 17.24 -12.61
C GLN A 97 0.60 17.90 -13.89
N GLN A 98 -0.69 17.73 -14.15
CA GLN A 98 -1.38 18.38 -15.27
C GLN A 98 -1.40 19.91 -15.15
N LEU A 99 -1.62 20.45 -13.95
CA LEU A 99 -1.64 21.89 -13.71
C LEU A 99 -0.25 22.53 -13.80
N LEU A 100 0.81 21.79 -13.44
CA LEU A 100 2.19 22.24 -13.55
C LEU A 100 2.78 22.11 -14.96
N GLY A 101 2.01 21.60 -15.94
CA GLY A 101 2.48 21.39 -17.31
C GLY A 101 3.59 20.34 -17.43
N ALA A 102 3.78 19.53 -16.40
CA ALA A 102 4.72 18.40 -16.41
C ALA A 102 4.04 17.21 -17.10
N SER A 103 4.05 17.22 -18.44
CA SER A 103 3.67 16.09 -19.29
C SER A 103 4.89 15.23 -19.63
#